data_AF-A0A2P1G2H5-F1
#
_entry.id   AF-A0A2P1G2H5-F1
#
_cell.length_a   1.000
_cell.length_b   1.000
_cell.length_c   1.000
_cell.angle_alpha   90.00
_cell.angle_beta   90.00
_cell.angle_gamma   90.00
#
_symmetry.space_group_name_H-M   'P 1'
#
loop_
_entity.id
_entity.type
_entity.pdbx_description
1 polymer ?
#
loop_
_entity_poly.entity_id
_entity_poly.type
_entity_poly.pdbx_seq_one_letter_code
_entity_poly.pdbx_strand_id
1 'polypeptide(L)'
;MIAIRGAVDAQNIASSIINQSKILLEEIIRVNKLDKKEIKCILFTATQDIDKAYPALAARYIGLNDTALICLNEMLLEGQMQGVIRTTVFYNDDINKTDIYLGKTKSLRKDKYMDNNIKIAIDGPTSAGKSTIAKLLAQKLKINYVDTGSMYRALTLKVLNNNINPKSEEDVVAIVDKTKIDYFENHIFLDGLCVDDKIRNELIDKNVSYVCQYRDVRKRLVSLQKEIASKSSVIMDGRDIGTVVLKDANYKFFLTASADVRAKRRYKEYIEKGLEVNFEDIKNDLIRRDDYDSHREVDPLVKASDAIEVNTDDKNIEETVELMLSYINGDK
;
A
#
# COMPACT_ATOMS: atom_id res chain seq x y z
N MET A 1 -36.67 -9.15 -2.27
CA MET A 1 -35.92 -10.21 -1.56
C MET A 1 -34.46 -10.07 -1.91
N ILE A 2 -33.60 -9.93 -0.91
CA ILE A 2 -32.15 -9.80 -1.07
C ILE A 2 -31.41 -11.04 -0.54
N ALA A 3 -30.15 -11.19 -0.93
CA ALA A 3 -29.25 -12.23 -0.43
C ALA A 3 -28.02 -11.61 0.24
N ILE A 4 -27.81 -11.94 1.51
CA ILE A 4 -26.69 -11.46 2.33
C ILE A 4 -25.73 -12.63 2.51
N ARG A 5 -24.47 -12.45 2.11
CA ARG A 5 -23.45 -13.50 2.22
C ARG A 5 -22.69 -13.38 3.52
N GLY A 6 -22.17 -14.49 4.02
CA GLY A 6 -21.10 -14.44 4.98
C GLY A 6 -20.24 -15.69 5.05
N ALA A 7 -19.12 -15.59 5.75
CA ALA A 7 -18.19 -16.69 5.97
C ALA A 7 -17.49 -16.57 7.33
N VAL A 8 -17.11 -17.71 7.89
CA VAL A 8 -16.33 -17.83 9.12
C VAL A 8 -15.45 -19.08 9.07
N ASP A 9 -14.28 -19.04 9.70
CA ASP A 9 -13.44 -20.22 9.91
C ASP A 9 -13.78 -20.92 11.23
N ALA A 10 -13.76 -22.24 11.22
CA ALA A 10 -14.04 -23.10 12.35
C ALA A 10 -13.04 -24.25 12.42
N GLN A 11 -12.76 -24.71 13.64
CA GLN A 11 -12.08 -25.97 13.84
C GLN A 11 -13.10 -27.11 13.61
N ASN A 12 -12.65 -28.25 13.08
CA ASN A 12 -13.52 -29.41 12.86
C ASN A 12 -13.85 -30.16 14.19
N ILE A 13 -14.48 -29.44 15.11
CA ILE A 13 -15.04 -29.93 16.37
C ILE A 13 -16.45 -29.36 16.50
N ALA A 14 -17.40 -30.17 16.98
CA ALA A 14 -18.83 -29.82 16.97
C ALA A 14 -19.14 -28.47 17.64
N SER A 15 -18.51 -28.19 18.79
CA SER A 15 -18.67 -26.93 19.52
C SER A 15 -18.17 -25.71 18.73
N SER A 16 -17.03 -25.83 18.04
CA SER A 16 -16.48 -24.73 17.23
C SER A 16 -17.36 -24.44 16.01
N ILE A 17 -17.78 -25.48 15.28
CA ILE A 17 -18.66 -25.36 14.11
C ILE A 17 -19.95 -24.61 14.48
N ILE A 18 -20.60 -25.04 15.55
CA ILE A 18 -21.86 -24.43 16.02
C ILE A 18 -21.61 -23.00 16.50
N ASN A 19 -20.59 -22.77 17.34
CA ASN A 19 -20.34 -21.46 17.92
C ASN A 19 -19.92 -20.42 16.87
N GLN A 20 -19.05 -20.78 15.94
CA GLN A 20 -18.63 -19.89 14.85
C GLN A 20 -19.78 -19.58 13.90
N SER A 21 -20.60 -20.59 13.56
CA SER A 21 -21.82 -20.36 12.76
C SER A 21 -22.80 -19.43 13.47
N LYS A 22 -22.93 -19.55 14.80
CA LYS A 22 -23.77 -18.65 15.61
C LYS A 22 -23.25 -17.22 15.56
N ILE A 23 -21.96 -17.00 15.84
CA ILE A 23 -21.31 -15.68 15.79
C ILE A 23 -21.53 -15.04 14.41
N LEU A 24 -21.34 -15.81 13.34
CA LEU A 24 -21.54 -15.32 11.97
C LEU A 24 -22.99 -14.83 11.74
N LEU A 25 -23.99 -15.61 12.13
CA LEU A 25 -25.39 -15.24 11.95
C LEU A 25 -25.79 -14.04 12.80
N GLU A 26 -25.36 -13.99 14.07
CA GLU A 26 -25.62 -12.86 14.96
C GLU A 26 -25.03 -11.58 14.40
N GLU A 27 -23.82 -11.63 13.85
CA GLU A 27 -23.16 -10.49 13.23
C GLU A 27 -23.87 -10.03 11.94
N ILE A 28 -24.29 -10.97 11.08
CA ILE A 28 -25.10 -10.66 9.89
C ILE A 28 -26.38 -9.93 10.28
N ILE A 29 -27.11 -10.45 11.28
CA ILE A 29 -28.36 -9.85 11.78
C ILE A 29 -28.10 -8.46 12.36
N ARG A 30 -27.05 -8.31 13.18
CA ARG A 30 -26.70 -7.07 13.86
C ARG A 30 -26.30 -5.96 12.88
N VAL A 31 -25.36 -6.23 11.98
CA VAL A 31 -24.81 -5.23 11.05
C VAL A 31 -25.87 -4.78 10.03
N ASN A 32 -26.68 -5.72 9.54
CA ASN A 32 -27.73 -5.42 8.57
C ASN A 32 -29.08 -5.03 9.22
N LYS A 33 -29.16 -5.00 10.56
CA LYS A 33 -30.37 -4.68 11.32
C LYS A 33 -31.59 -5.52 10.90
N LEU A 34 -31.39 -6.83 10.71
CA LEU A 34 -32.43 -7.72 10.21
C LEU A 34 -33.49 -8.01 11.28
N ASP A 35 -34.76 -8.00 10.89
CA ASP A 35 -35.81 -8.65 11.66
C ASP A 35 -35.77 -10.16 11.38
N LYS A 36 -35.59 -10.97 12.44
CA LYS A 36 -35.56 -12.43 12.33
C LYS A 36 -36.80 -13.01 11.65
N LYS A 37 -37.97 -12.36 11.77
CA LYS A 37 -39.23 -12.81 11.14
C LYS A 37 -39.24 -12.68 9.61
N GLU A 38 -38.39 -11.81 9.07
CA GLU A 38 -38.27 -11.58 7.63
C GLU A 38 -37.18 -12.43 6.96
N ILE A 39 -36.44 -13.23 7.74
CA ILE A 39 -35.50 -14.22 7.22
C ILE A 39 -36.26 -15.48 6.78
N LYS A 40 -36.30 -15.74 5.47
CA LYS A 40 -37.09 -16.86 4.92
C LYS A 40 -36.28 -18.14 4.75
N CYS A 41 -35.03 -18.01 4.35
CA CYS A 41 -34.16 -19.16 4.09
C CYS A 41 -32.70 -18.83 4.44
N ILE A 42 -31.98 -19.80 4.97
CA ILE A 42 -30.53 -19.74 5.15
C ILE A 42 -29.90 -20.98 4.53
N LEU A 43 -29.03 -20.74 3.55
CA LEU A 43 -28.13 -21.76 3.00
C LEU A 43 -26.82 -21.73 3.77
N PHE A 44 -26.33 -22.90 4.17
CA PHE A 44 -24.98 -23.09 4.69
C PHE A 44 -24.20 -23.97 3.72
N THR A 45 -22.96 -23.58 3.44
CA THR A 45 -21.98 -24.45 2.79
C THR A 45 -20.79 -24.63 3.72
N ALA A 46 -20.19 -25.82 3.70
CA ALA A 46 -18.97 -26.07 4.44
C ALA A 46 -17.95 -26.79 3.57
N THR A 47 -16.67 -26.54 3.82
CA THR A 47 -15.59 -27.30 3.22
C THR A 47 -15.66 -28.76 3.68
N GLN A 48 -15.20 -29.70 2.86
CA GLN A 48 -15.39 -31.14 3.09
C GLN A 48 -14.73 -31.67 4.37
N ASP A 49 -13.77 -30.92 4.92
CA ASP A 49 -13.12 -31.24 6.19
C ASP A 49 -13.99 -30.90 7.42
N ILE A 50 -15.12 -30.21 7.26
CA ILE A 50 -16.08 -29.93 8.34
C ILE A 50 -17.17 -31.01 8.35
N ASP A 51 -17.06 -31.97 9.28
CA ASP A 51 -17.92 -33.15 9.35
C ASP A 51 -18.48 -33.46 10.75
N LYS A 52 -18.14 -32.67 11.78
CA LYS A 52 -18.53 -32.95 13.18
C LYS A 52 -19.86 -32.36 13.62
N ALA A 53 -20.44 -31.42 12.87
CA ALA A 53 -21.76 -30.85 13.18
C ALA A 53 -22.37 -30.13 11.97
N TYR A 54 -23.69 -29.98 11.97
CA TYR A 54 -24.39 -29.15 10.98
C TYR A 54 -24.39 -27.67 11.41
N PRO A 55 -23.84 -26.74 10.60
CA PRO A 55 -23.87 -25.30 10.87
C PRO A 55 -25.28 -24.75 11.16
N ALA A 56 -26.29 -25.29 10.48
CA ALA A 56 -27.69 -24.89 10.63
C ALA A 56 -28.23 -25.00 12.07
N LEU A 57 -27.65 -25.84 12.93
CA LEU A 57 -28.04 -25.91 14.35
C LEU A 57 -27.86 -24.56 15.05
N ALA A 58 -26.88 -23.75 14.63
CA ALA A 58 -26.67 -22.42 15.18
C ALA A 58 -27.87 -21.49 14.97
N ALA A 59 -28.58 -21.60 13.84
CA ALA A 59 -29.76 -20.79 13.56
C ALA A 59 -30.89 -21.08 14.58
N ARG A 60 -31.06 -22.34 14.97
CA ARG A 60 -32.03 -22.74 16.00
C ARG A 60 -31.69 -22.15 17.37
N TYR A 61 -30.40 -22.14 17.74
CA TYR A 61 -29.95 -21.55 19.01
C TYR A 61 -30.15 -20.03 19.11
N ILE A 62 -30.30 -19.33 17.98
CA ILE A 62 -30.59 -17.90 17.96
C ILE A 62 -32.07 -17.59 17.71
N GLY A 63 -32.95 -18.60 17.80
CA GLY A 63 -34.41 -18.42 17.74
C GLY A 63 -34.99 -18.37 16.32
N LEU A 64 -34.25 -18.80 15.30
CA LEU A 64 -34.76 -18.95 13.94
C LEU A 64 -35.39 -20.34 13.75
N ASN A 65 -36.47 -20.63 14.48
CA ASN A 65 -37.08 -21.97 14.52
C ASN A 65 -37.94 -22.29 13.29
N ASP A 66 -38.54 -21.28 12.67
CA ASP A 66 -39.43 -21.43 11.50
C ASP A 66 -38.74 -21.16 10.16
N THR A 67 -37.47 -20.72 10.20
CA THR A 67 -36.68 -20.45 8.99
C THR A 67 -36.29 -21.77 8.30
N ALA A 68 -36.36 -21.80 6.96
CA ALA A 68 -35.87 -22.92 6.17
C ALA A 68 -34.34 -22.95 6.17
N LEU A 69 -33.75 -24.10 6.47
CA LEU A 69 -32.30 -24.27 6.60
C LEU A 69 -31.81 -25.41 5.71
N ILE A 70 -30.72 -25.20 4.99
CA ILE A 70 -30.07 -26.24 4.17
C ILE A 70 -28.57 -26.19 4.43
N CYS A 71 -27.96 -27.36 4.63
CA CYS A 71 -26.50 -27.52 4.68
C CYS A 71 -26.02 -28.29 3.45
N LEU A 72 -24.95 -27.80 2.83
CA LEU A 72 -24.33 -28.40 1.65
C LEU A 72 -22.82 -28.50 1.86
N ASN A 73 -22.19 -29.45 1.18
CA ASN A 73 -20.74 -29.50 1.06
C ASN A 73 -20.28 -28.70 -0.15
N GLU A 74 -19.12 -28.06 -0.02
CA GLU A 74 -18.48 -27.36 -1.11
C GLU A 74 -17.73 -28.32 -2.04
N MET A 75 -17.52 -27.86 -3.27
CA MET A 75 -16.63 -28.53 -4.22
C MET A 75 -15.20 -28.50 -3.66
N LEU A 76 -14.52 -29.64 -3.69
CA LEU A 76 -13.11 -29.74 -3.29
C LEU A 76 -12.22 -29.18 -4.40
N LEU A 77 -11.45 -28.15 -4.07
CA LEU A 77 -10.44 -27.56 -4.95
C LEU A 77 -9.06 -27.64 -4.30
N GLU A 78 -8.03 -27.88 -5.12
CA GLU A 78 -6.63 -27.84 -4.68
C GLU A 78 -6.26 -26.45 -4.17
N GLY A 79 -5.61 -26.38 -2.99
CA GLY A 79 -5.23 -25.12 -2.36
C GLY A 79 -6.37 -24.32 -1.70
N GLN A 80 -7.59 -24.87 -1.64
CA GLN A 80 -8.70 -24.19 -0.95
C GLN A 80 -8.42 -24.03 0.56
N MET A 81 -8.91 -22.93 1.13
CA MET A 81 -8.92 -22.74 2.58
C MET A 81 -9.83 -23.79 3.22
N GLN A 82 -9.29 -24.55 4.17
CA GLN A 82 -10.00 -25.57 4.94
C GLN A 82 -10.69 -24.97 6.17
N GLY A 83 -11.64 -25.71 6.74
CA GLY A 83 -12.36 -25.31 7.94
C GLY A 83 -13.27 -24.11 7.75
N VAL A 84 -13.85 -23.93 6.56
CA VAL A 84 -14.66 -22.74 6.24
C VAL A 84 -16.13 -23.11 6.21
N ILE A 85 -16.94 -22.28 6.88
CA ILE A 85 -18.39 -22.31 6.81
C ILE A 85 -18.84 -21.01 6.15
N ARG A 86 -19.62 -21.11 5.07
CA ARG A 86 -20.25 -19.96 4.42
C ARG A 86 -21.75 -20.03 4.60
N THR A 87 -22.38 -18.87 4.54
CA THR A 87 -23.84 -18.75 4.59
C THR A 87 -24.36 -17.75 3.59
N THR A 88 -25.58 -17.99 3.10
CA THR A 88 -26.38 -16.99 2.39
C THR A 88 -27.74 -16.89 3.05
N VAL A 89 -28.06 -15.71 3.57
CA VAL A 89 -29.32 -15.38 4.23
C VAL A 89 -30.23 -14.69 3.21
N PHE A 90 -31.40 -15.27 2.95
CA PHE A 90 -32.43 -14.69 2.09
C PHE A 90 -33.43 -13.91 2.94
N TYR A 91 -33.55 -12.61 2.66
CA TYR A 91 -34.32 -11.65 3.45
C TYR A 91 -35.42 -11.00 2.61
N ASN A 92 -36.63 -10.91 3.17
CA ASN A 92 -37.84 -10.47 2.47
C ASN A 92 -38.08 -8.96 2.53
N ASP A 93 -37.04 -8.17 2.34
CA ASP A 93 -37.11 -6.71 2.23
C ASP A 93 -35.98 -6.22 1.32
N ASP A 94 -36.03 -4.94 0.93
CA ASP A 94 -34.96 -4.25 0.23
C ASP A 94 -34.22 -3.31 1.19
N ILE A 95 -33.04 -3.74 1.63
CA ILE A 95 -32.19 -2.99 2.55
C ILE A 95 -30.80 -2.80 1.95
N ASN A 96 -30.09 -1.77 2.40
CA ASN A 96 -28.68 -1.64 2.09
C ASN A 96 -27.89 -2.74 2.81
N LYS A 97 -27.40 -3.71 2.06
CA LYS A 97 -26.81 -4.93 2.59
C LYS A 97 -25.29 -4.86 2.71
N THR A 98 -24.80 -5.44 3.79
CA THR A 98 -23.38 -5.68 4.06
C THR A 98 -23.16 -7.18 4.24
N ASP A 99 -22.42 -7.80 3.32
CA ASP A 99 -21.93 -9.17 3.51
C ASP A 99 -20.93 -9.20 4.67
N ILE A 100 -20.81 -10.33 5.40
CA ILE A 100 -20.01 -10.45 6.63
C ILE A 100 -18.99 -11.60 6.54
N TYR A 101 -17.70 -11.29 6.64
CA TYR A 101 -16.63 -12.29 6.66
C TYR A 101 -15.81 -12.13 7.93
N LEU A 102 -15.64 -13.22 8.67
CA LEU A 102 -15.03 -13.24 10.00
C LEU A 102 -13.74 -14.05 10.02
N GLY A 103 -12.87 -13.73 10.98
CA GLY A 103 -11.59 -14.41 11.17
C GLY A 103 -10.76 -14.49 9.88
N LYS A 104 -10.27 -15.68 9.55
CA LYS A 104 -9.41 -15.92 8.38
C LYS A 104 -10.16 -15.75 7.06
N THR A 105 -11.48 -15.92 7.06
CA THR A 105 -12.30 -15.85 5.84
C THR A 105 -12.42 -14.44 5.26
N LYS A 106 -12.03 -13.41 6.01
CA LYS A 106 -11.84 -12.05 5.46
C LYS A 106 -10.97 -12.03 4.21
N SER A 107 -9.94 -12.89 4.17
CA SER A 107 -9.07 -13.05 3.01
C SER A 107 -9.76 -13.57 1.73
N LEU A 108 -10.96 -14.16 1.85
CA LEU A 108 -11.79 -14.58 0.70
C LEU A 108 -12.48 -13.41 0.01
N ARG A 109 -12.54 -12.24 0.67
CA ARG A 109 -13.06 -10.97 0.13
C ARG A 109 -12.08 -9.85 0.41
N LYS A 110 -10.88 -9.98 -0.18
CA LYS A 110 -9.85 -8.93 -0.12
C LYS A 110 -10.41 -7.57 -0.56
N ASP A 111 -11.31 -7.58 -1.54
CA ASP A 111 -12.04 -6.38 -2.00
C ASP A 111 -12.86 -5.67 -0.92
N LYS A 112 -13.26 -6.35 0.17
CA LYS A 112 -14.06 -5.79 1.27
C LYS A 112 -13.35 -5.66 2.61
N TYR A 113 -12.38 -6.54 2.87
CA TYR A 113 -11.71 -6.66 4.18
C TYR A 113 -10.19 -6.50 4.09
N MET A 114 -9.69 -5.83 3.04
CA MET A 114 -8.38 -5.20 3.11
C MET A 114 -8.41 -4.03 4.11
N ASP A 115 -8.66 -4.34 5.38
CA ASP A 115 -8.04 -3.62 6.47
C ASP A 115 -6.59 -4.12 6.53
N ASN A 116 -5.67 -3.18 6.31
CA ASN A 116 -4.22 -3.31 6.14
C ASN A 116 -3.75 -3.53 4.70
N ASN A 117 -4.11 -2.61 3.80
CA ASN A 117 -3.09 -2.13 2.86
C ASN A 117 -1.89 -1.68 3.69
N ILE A 118 -0.86 -2.52 3.76
CA ILE A 118 0.36 -2.20 4.49
C ILE A 118 1.00 -1.03 3.75
N LYS A 119 1.06 0.12 4.40
CA LYS A 119 1.71 1.33 3.92
C LYS A 119 3.06 1.45 4.59
N ILE A 120 4.12 1.41 3.81
CA ILE A 120 5.50 1.59 4.29
C ILE A 120 6.07 2.85 3.66
N ALA A 121 6.51 3.79 4.49
CA ALA A 121 7.22 4.99 4.07
C ALA A 121 8.73 4.80 4.23
N ILE A 122 9.51 5.15 3.21
CA ILE A 122 10.97 5.14 3.26
C ILE A 122 11.51 6.52 2.85
N ASP A 123 11.93 7.30 3.84
CA ASP A 123 12.52 8.62 3.65
C ASP A 123 14.03 8.61 3.90
N GLY A 124 14.71 9.70 3.53
CA GLY A 124 16.14 9.86 3.73
C GLY A 124 16.82 10.63 2.59
N PRO A 125 18.11 10.98 2.75
CA PRO A 125 18.85 11.84 1.83
C PRO A 125 19.15 11.18 0.48
N THR A 126 19.61 11.97 -0.49
CA THR A 126 19.93 11.48 -1.83
C THR A 126 21.05 10.43 -1.77
N SER A 127 20.96 9.37 -2.60
CA SER A 127 21.95 8.29 -2.67
C SER A 127 22.12 7.45 -1.38
N ALA A 128 21.14 7.45 -0.48
CA ALA A 128 21.10 6.57 0.69
C ALA A 128 20.66 5.11 0.38
N GLY A 129 20.45 4.75 -0.89
CA GLY A 129 20.01 3.39 -1.29
C GLY A 129 18.51 3.12 -1.18
N LYS A 130 17.69 4.14 -0.86
CA LYS A 130 16.23 4.02 -0.66
C LYS A 130 15.52 3.24 -1.75
N SER A 131 15.63 3.65 -3.01
CA SER A 131 14.85 3.04 -4.10
C SER A 131 15.23 1.57 -4.31
N THR A 132 16.51 1.22 -4.13
CA THR A 132 16.98 -0.18 -4.24
C THR A 132 16.46 -1.03 -3.08
N ILE A 133 16.57 -0.52 -1.85
CA ILE A 133 16.07 -1.18 -0.63
C ILE A 133 14.55 -1.32 -0.68
N ALA A 134 13.84 -0.27 -1.08
CA ALA A 134 12.38 -0.24 -1.20
C ALA A 134 11.87 -1.25 -2.22
N LYS A 135 12.52 -1.34 -3.40
CA LYS A 135 12.20 -2.35 -4.42
C LYS A 135 12.40 -3.77 -3.89
N LEU A 136 13.54 -4.05 -3.26
CA LEU A 136 13.82 -5.39 -2.74
C LEU A 136 12.87 -5.76 -1.60
N LEU A 137 12.57 -4.82 -0.70
CA LEU A 137 11.60 -5.02 0.38
C LEU A 137 10.19 -5.27 -0.17
N ALA A 138 9.76 -4.50 -1.18
CA ALA A 138 8.47 -4.67 -1.83
C ALA A 138 8.34 -6.05 -2.50
N GLN A 139 9.42 -6.52 -3.15
CA GLN A 139 9.48 -7.88 -3.70
C GLN A 139 9.33 -8.95 -2.63
N LYS A 140 10.06 -8.84 -1.51
CA LYS A 140 9.98 -9.80 -0.40
C LYS A 140 8.59 -9.83 0.25
N LEU A 141 7.95 -8.66 0.39
CA LEU A 141 6.61 -8.53 0.96
C LEU A 141 5.48 -8.76 -0.06
N LYS A 142 5.80 -8.86 -1.35
CA LYS A 142 4.84 -8.98 -2.47
C LYS A 142 3.79 -7.86 -2.48
N ILE A 143 4.25 -6.62 -2.31
CA ILE A 143 3.40 -5.42 -2.33
C ILE A 143 3.92 -4.41 -3.37
N ASN A 144 3.12 -3.40 -3.69
CA ASN A 144 3.49 -2.43 -4.71
C ASN A 144 4.63 -1.53 -4.22
N TYR A 145 5.52 -1.13 -5.14
CA TYR A 145 6.54 -0.11 -4.89
C TYR A 145 6.12 1.15 -5.65
N VAL A 146 6.38 2.35 -5.12
CA VAL A 146 6.15 3.62 -5.83
C VAL A 146 7.33 4.54 -5.59
N ASP A 147 8.05 4.86 -6.66
CA ASP A 147 9.09 5.89 -6.70
C ASP A 147 8.44 7.27 -6.82
N THR A 148 8.24 7.95 -5.69
CA THR A 148 7.61 9.27 -5.70
C THR A 148 8.49 10.32 -6.39
N GLY A 149 9.82 10.12 -6.38
CA GLY A 149 10.76 10.99 -7.08
C GLY A 149 10.59 10.94 -8.60
N SER A 150 10.21 9.79 -9.14
CA SER A 150 9.88 9.67 -10.57
C SER A 150 8.67 10.52 -10.97
N MET A 151 7.69 10.71 -10.08
CA MET A 151 6.53 11.59 -10.34
C MET A 151 6.92 13.06 -10.52
N TYR A 152 7.79 13.57 -9.64
CA TYR A 152 8.32 14.93 -9.78
C TYR A 152 9.18 15.09 -11.04
N ARG A 153 9.95 14.07 -11.41
CA ARG A 153 10.73 14.07 -12.65
C ARG A 153 9.85 14.02 -13.90
N ALA A 154 8.76 13.26 -13.90
CA ALA A 154 7.79 13.26 -15.00
C ALA A 154 7.15 14.64 -15.20
N LEU A 155 6.78 15.32 -14.13
CA LEU A 155 6.31 16.70 -14.21
C LEU A 155 7.41 17.65 -14.73
N THR A 156 8.65 17.49 -14.26
CA THR A 156 9.79 18.28 -14.76
C THR A 156 10.02 18.08 -16.26
N LEU A 157 9.91 16.83 -16.74
CA LEU A 157 9.95 16.52 -18.17
C LEU A 157 8.84 17.26 -18.94
N LYS A 158 7.61 17.30 -18.39
CA LYS A 158 6.50 18.05 -18.99
C LYS A 158 6.83 19.54 -19.11
N VAL A 159 7.32 20.16 -18.04
CA VAL A 159 7.73 21.57 -18.00
C VAL A 159 8.76 21.85 -19.10
N LEU A 160 9.82 21.05 -19.16
CA LEU A 160 10.91 21.23 -20.13
C LEU A 160 10.45 21.01 -21.58
N ASN A 161 9.65 19.98 -21.84
CA ASN A 161 9.12 19.70 -23.19
C ASN A 161 8.19 20.81 -23.72
N ASN A 162 7.63 21.64 -22.83
CA ASN A 162 6.80 22.79 -23.21
C ASN A 162 7.59 24.10 -23.23
N ASN A 163 8.94 24.04 -23.13
CA ASN A 163 9.82 25.21 -23.06
C ASN A 163 9.46 26.17 -21.91
N ILE A 164 8.88 25.66 -20.83
CA ILE A 164 8.56 26.45 -19.64
C ILE A 164 9.81 26.55 -18.77
N ASN A 165 10.09 27.74 -18.25
CA ASN A 165 11.17 27.95 -17.29
C ASN A 165 10.82 27.26 -15.96
N PRO A 166 11.59 26.27 -15.48
CA PRO A 166 11.33 25.60 -14.20
C PRO A 166 11.38 26.52 -12.98
N LYS A 167 11.97 27.71 -13.13
CA LYS A 167 12.05 28.75 -12.10
C LYS A 167 10.86 29.72 -12.09
N SER A 168 9.90 29.55 -12.99
CA SER A 168 8.66 30.33 -13.03
C SER A 168 7.53 29.55 -12.34
N GLU A 169 7.20 29.93 -11.10
CA GLU A 169 6.14 29.26 -10.33
C GLU A 169 4.80 29.29 -11.07
N GLU A 170 4.41 30.46 -11.58
CA GLU A 170 3.13 30.67 -12.26
C GLU A 170 2.97 29.75 -13.49
N ASP A 171 3.99 29.69 -14.35
CA ASP A 171 3.94 28.86 -15.56
C ASP A 171 3.98 27.37 -15.22
N VAL A 172 4.75 26.97 -14.20
CA VAL A 172 4.84 25.57 -13.76
C VAL A 172 3.52 25.12 -13.15
N VAL A 173 2.88 25.94 -12.31
CA VAL A 173 1.57 25.62 -11.73
C VAL A 173 0.49 25.53 -12.81
N ALA A 174 0.49 26.43 -13.79
CA ALA A 174 -0.48 26.42 -14.89
C ALA A 174 -0.43 25.14 -15.74
N ILE A 175 0.74 24.49 -15.88
CA ILE A 175 0.85 23.23 -16.62
C ILE A 175 0.49 22.00 -15.77
N VAL A 176 0.70 22.06 -14.45
CA VAL A 176 0.39 20.96 -13.51
C VAL A 176 -1.08 20.56 -13.58
N ASP A 177 -1.99 21.55 -13.62
CA ASP A 177 -3.44 21.30 -13.67
C ASP A 177 -3.89 20.57 -14.94
N LYS A 178 -3.11 20.71 -16.03
CA LYS A 178 -3.37 20.07 -17.32
C LYS A 178 -2.60 18.76 -17.51
N THR A 179 -1.82 18.35 -16.51
CA THR A 179 -0.94 17.19 -16.59
C THR A 179 -1.59 15.98 -15.94
N LYS A 180 -1.62 14.85 -16.67
CA LYS A 180 -2.03 13.57 -16.12
C LYS A 180 -0.80 12.72 -15.81
N ILE A 181 -0.64 12.32 -14.55
CA ILE A 181 0.39 11.39 -14.11
C ILE A 181 -0.29 10.15 -13.57
N ASP A 182 0.00 9.02 -14.18
CA ASP A 182 -0.50 7.71 -13.77
C ASP A 182 0.67 6.79 -13.37
N TYR A 183 0.40 5.84 -12.48
CA TYR A 183 1.35 4.80 -12.06
C TYR A 183 0.73 3.43 -12.24
N PHE A 184 1.35 2.57 -13.04
CA PHE A 184 0.82 1.23 -13.35
C PHE A 184 1.97 0.25 -13.54
N GLU A 185 1.88 -0.94 -12.92
CA GLU A 185 2.88 -2.01 -13.01
C GLU A 185 4.34 -1.56 -12.77
N ASN A 186 4.53 -0.65 -11.80
CA ASN A 186 5.80 -0.01 -11.49
C ASN A 186 6.35 1.00 -12.50
N HIS A 187 5.58 1.33 -13.55
CA HIS A 187 5.94 2.28 -14.59
C HIS A 187 5.19 3.61 -14.41
N ILE A 188 5.85 4.71 -14.76
CA ILE A 188 5.23 6.04 -14.74
C ILE A 188 4.77 6.47 -16.13
N PHE A 189 3.53 6.96 -16.18
CA PHE A 189 2.91 7.48 -17.39
C PHE A 189 2.65 8.98 -17.24
N LEU A 190 3.08 9.74 -18.24
CA LEU A 190 2.82 11.17 -18.38
C LEU A 190 1.94 11.38 -19.60
N ASP A 191 0.73 11.88 -19.38
CA ASP A 191 -0.30 12.07 -20.42
C ASP A 191 -0.53 10.81 -21.28
N GLY A 192 -0.51 9.64 -20.62
CA GLY A 192 -0.72 8.34 -21.25
C GLY A 192 0.52 7.69 -21.88
N LEU A 193 1.68 8.35 -21.87
CA LEU A 193 2.93 7.81 -22.40
C LEU A 193 3.85 7.35 -21.27
N CYS A 194 4.42 6.14 -21.38
CA CYS A 194 5.46 5.68 -20.45
C CYS A 194 6.72 6.56 -20.60
N VAL A 195 7.23 7.10 -19.49
CA VAL A 195 8.35 8.05 -19.48
C VAL A 195 9.57 7.61 -18.67
N ASP A 196 9.60 6.37 -18.18
CA ASP A 196 10.66 5.82 -17.31
C ASP A 196 12.09 6.15 -17.76
N ASP A 197 12.40 5.95 -19.04
CA ASP A 197 13.74 6.22 -19.59
C ASP A 197 13.98 7.72 -19.81
N LYS A 198 12.91 8.46 -20.13
CA LYS A 198 12.99 9.89 -20.42
C LYS A 198 13.24 10.71 -19.15
N ILE A 199 12.77 10.22 -18.01
CA ILE A 199 12.86 10.94 -16.74
C ILE A 199 14.23 10.83 -16.05
N ARG A 200 15.08 9.90 -16.49
CA ARG A 200 16.39 9.62 -15.86
C ARG A 200 17.56 10.23 -16.63
N ASN A 201 17.47 11.52 -16.94
CA ASN A 201 18.54 12.26 -17.62
C ASN A 201 19.05 13.46 -16.80
N GLU A 202 20.24 13.93 -17.15
CA GLU A 202 20.94 15.00 -16.42
C GLU A 202 20.17 16.34 -16.42
N LEU A 203 19.51 16.66 -17.54
CA LEU A 203 18.73 17.90 -17.66
C LEU A 203 17.57 17.92 -16.64
N ILE A 204 16.91 16.79 -16.44
CA ILE A 204 15.84 16.66 -15.44
C ILE A 204 16.42 16.71 -14.03
N ASP A 205 17.49 15.98 -13.75
CA ASP A 205 18.13 15.96 -12.43
C ASP A 205 18.63 17.35 -12.00
N LYS A 206 18.97 18.24 -12.95
CA LYS A 206 19.35 19.64 -12.70
C LYS A 206 18.15 20.56 -12.42
N ASN A 207 16.96 20.23 -12.91
CA ASN A 207 15.80 21.12 -12.86
C ASN A 207 14.71 20.68 -11.89
N VAL A 208 14.68 19.41 -11.49
CA VAL A 208 13.60 18.83 -10.66
C VAL A 208 13.45 19.55 -9.32
N SER A 209 14.53 19.99 -8.69
CA SER A 209 14.48 20.72 -7.42
C SER A 209 13.68 22.03 -7.52
N TYR A 210 13.79 22.77 -8.64
CA TYR A 210 13.03 24.00 -8.85
C TYR A 210 11.53 23.76 -9.01
N VAL A 211 11.14 22.61 -9.57
CA VAL A 211 9.72 22.25 -9.71
C VAL A 211 9.16 21.73 -8.38
N CYS A 212 9.97 20.98 -7.62
CA CYS A 212 9.57 20.37 -6.35
C CYS A 212 9.32 21.36 -5.19
N GLN A 213 9.84 22.59 -5.27
CA GLN A 213 9.69 23.60 -4.21
C GLN A 213 8.32 24.28 -4.20
N TYR A 214 7.61 24.33 -5.34
CA TYR A 214 6.34 25.05 -5.41
C TYR A 214 5.24 24.32 -4.66
N ARG A 215 4.53 25.05 -3.79
CA ARG A 215 3.53 24.48 -2.89
C ARG A 215 2.39 23.80 -3.64
N ASP A 216 1.90 24.40 -4.72
CA ASP A 216 0.76 23.87 -5.46
C ASP A 216 1.13 22.62 -6.28
N VAL A 217 2.37 22.57 -6.80
CA VAL A 217 2.92 21.34 -7.40
C VAL A 217 2.89 20.20 -6.39
N ARG A 218 3.45 20.43 -5.19
CA ARG A 218 3.52 19.42 -4.14
C ARG A 218 2.13 18.98 -3.70
N LYS A 219 1.22 19.94 -3.45
CA LYS A 219 -0.17 19.65 -3.07
C LYS A 219 -0.84 18.70 -4.06
N ARG A 220 -0.66 18.94 -5.37
CA ARG A 220 -1.20 18.08 -6.43
C ARG A 220 -0.57 16.68 -6.40
N LEU A 221 0.75 16.58 -6.37
CA LEU A 221 1.46 15.30 -6.41
C LEU A 221 1.24 14.46 -5.14
N VAL A 222 1.19 15.10 -3.97
CA VAL A 222 0.84 14.44 -2.70
C VAL A 222 -0.58 13.87 -2.75
N SER A 223 -1.54 14.58 -3.35
CA SER A 223 -2.90 14.06 -3.55
C SER A 223 -2.91 12.80 -4.42
N LEU A 224 -2.17 12.81 -5.53
CA LEU A 224 -2.02 11.64 -6.41
C LEU A 224 -1.36 10.46 -5.68
N GLN A 225 -0.29 10.71 -4.93
CA GLN A 225 0.40 9.68 -4.14
C GLN A 225 -0.54 9.05 -3.10
N LYS A 226 -1.33 9.86 -2.39
CA LYS A 226 -2.34 9.35 -1.44
C LYS A 226 -3.41 8.50 -2.12
N GLU A 227 -3.85 8.90 -3.31
CA GLU A 227 -4.80 8.11 -4.09
C GLU A 227 -4.19 6.76 -4.47
N ILE A 228 -2.95 6.71 -4.97
CA ILE A 228 -2.24 5.47 -5.28
C ILE A 228 -2.12 4.58 -4.03
N ALA A 229 -1.75 5.16 -2.89
CA ALA A 229 -1.59 4.43 -1.63
C ALA A 229 -2.90 3.88 -1.06
N SER A 230 -4.05 4.46 -1.43
CA SER A 230 -5.36 4.00 -0.97
C SER A 230 -5.82 2.69 -1.63
N LYS A 231 -5.30 2.37 -2.82
CA LYS A 231 -5.78 1.27 -3.66
C LYS A 231 -5.18 -0.11 -3.30
N SER A 232 -4.02 -0.15 -2.66
CA SER A 232 -3.29 -1.40 -2.38
C SER A 232 -2.19 -1.21 -1.33
N SER A 233 -1.69 -2.29 -0.72
CA SER A 233 -0.44 -2.27 0.06
C SER A 233 0.71 -1.72 -0.79
N VAL A 234 1.47 -0.79 -0.22
CA VAL A 234 2.46 -0.02 -0.95
C VAL A 234 3.68 0.33 -0.08
N ILE A 235 4.85 0.30 -0.71
CA ILE A 235 6.07 0.94 -0.24
C ILE A 235 6.29 2.18 -1.08
N MET A 236 6.38 3.34 -0.43
CA MET A 236 6.70 4.61 -1.08
C MET A 236 8.05 5.11 -0.59
N ASP A 237 8.97 5.39 -1.51
CA ASP A 237 10.23 6.04 -1.17
C ASP A 237 10.26 7.51 -1.62
N GLY A 238 10.86 8.37 -0.79
CA GLY A 238 10.86 9.82 -1.04
C GLY A 238 11.72 10.62 -0.05
N ARG A 239 11.26 11.83 0.27
CA ARG A 239 11.90 12.74 1.26
C ARG A 239 10.98 13.06 2.43
N ASP A 240 9.68 13.07 2.19
CA ASP A 240 8.64 13.50 3.12
C ASP A 240 7.42 12.56 3.10
N ILE A 241 7.64 11.28 2.78
CA ILE A 241 6.57 10.29 2.71
C ILE A 241 5.94 10.08 4.08
N GLY A 242 6.71 9.77 5.10
CA GLY A 242 6.23 9.51 6.46
C GLY A 242 5.73 10.75 7.20
N THR A 243 6.12 11.95 6.76
CA THR A 243 5.75 13.24 7.38
C THR A 243 4.59 13.93 6.68
N VAL A 244 4.36 13.70 5.38
CA VAL A 244 3.37 14.46 4.58
C VAL A 244 2.38 13.56 3.84
N VAL A 245 2.89 12.54 3.16
CA VAL A 245 2.10 11.68 2.26
C VAL A 245 1.36 10.60 3.05
N LEU A 246 2.09 9.74 3.75
CA LEU A 246 1.63 8.60 4.53
C LEU A 246 1.88 8.85 6.02
N LYS A 247 1.24 9.88 6.57
CA LYS A 247 1.31 10.21 8.01
C LYS A 247 0.83 9.06 8.90
N ASP A 248 -0.05 8.23 8.37
CA ASP A 248 -0.66 7.05 8.97
C ASP A 248 -0.02 5.73 8.48
N ALA A 249 1.20 5.78 7.90
CA ALA A 249 1.91 4.57 7.48
C ALA A 249 2.09 3.59 8.64
N ASN A 250 1.91 2.29 8.37
CA ASN A 250 2.13 1.22 9.35
C ASN A 250 3.59 1.17 9.82
N TYR A 251 4.52 1.43 8.89
CA TYR A 251 5.94 1.52 9.18
C TYR A 251 6.53 2.72 8.45
N LYS A 252 7.36 3.49 9.16
CA LYS A 252 8.13 4.59 8.60
C LYS A 252 9.59 4.32 8.88
N PHE A 253 10.39 4.30 7.82
CA PHE A 253 11.83 4.15 7.90
C PHE A 253 12.49 5.43 7.41
N PHE A 254 13.52 5.84 8.12
CA PHE A 254 14.37 6.96 7.71
C PHE A 254 15.79 6.43 7.50
N LEU A 255 16.17 6.23 6.24
CA LEU A 255 17.50 5.72 5.90
C LEU A 255 18.52 6.84 6.02
N THR A 256 19.66 6.56 6.66
CA THR A 256 20.79 7.47 6.77
C THR A 256 22.07 6.83 6.25
N ALA A 257 22.99 7.67 5.79
CA ALA A 257 24.37 7.32 5.47
C ALA A 257 25.21 8.61 5.41
N SER A 258 26.47 8.51 5.79
CA SER A 258 27.48 9.56 5.67
C SER A 258 27.59 10.07 4.22
N ALA A 259 27.92 11.36 4.07
CA ALA A 259 28.09 11.97 2.76
C ALA A 259 29.16 11.26 1.92
N ASP A 260 30.25 10.81 2.55
CA ASP A 260 31.31 10.05 1.88
C ASP A 260 30.85 8.70 1.34
N VAL A 261 30.08 7.92 2.11
CA VAL A 261 29.53 6.64 1.64
C VAL A 261 28.56 6.86 0.48
N ARG A 262 27.69 7.87 0.57
CA ARG A 262 26.73 8.22 -0.49
C ARG A 262 27.43 8.71 -1.76
N ALA A 263 28.48 9.52 -1.62
CA ALA A 263 29.31 9.96 -2.74
C ALA A 263 30.03 8.78 -3.40
N LYS A 264 30.60 7.84 -2.63
CA LYS A 264 31.23 6.62 -3.16
C LYS A 264 30.25 5.76 -3.95
N ARG A 265 29.04 5.54 -3.42
CA ARG A 265 27.95 4.81 -4.11
C ARG A 265 27.61 5.47 -5.44
N ARG A 266 27.39 6.78 -5.44
CA ARG A 266 27.03 7.54 -6.64
C ARG A 266 28.17 7.60 -7.67
N TYR A 267 29.40 7.75 -7.21
CA TYR A 267 30.59 7.69 -8.07
C TYR A 267 30.67 6.33 -8.78
N LYS A 268 30.51 5.23 -8.04
CA LYS A 268 30.49 3.88 -8.62
C LYS A 268 29.38 3.72 -9.68
N GLU A 269 28.16 4.20 -9.42
CA GLU A 269 27.06 4.18 -10.40
C GLU A 269 27.40 4.93 -11.71
N TYR A 270 28.13 6.03 -11.64
CA TYR A 270 28.54 6.80 -12.82
C TYR A 270 29.66 6.13 -13.60
N ILE A 271 30.66 5.58 -12.90
CA ILE A 271 31.74 4.80 -13.54
C ILE A 271 31.19 3.56 -14.25
N GLU A 272 30.23 2.85 -13.65
CA GLU A 272 29.55 1.70 -14.28
C GLU A 272 28.77 2.07 -15.54
N LYS A 273 28.35 3.34 -15.66
CA LYS A 273 27.70 3.89 -16.86
C LYS A 273 28.68 4.47 -17.88
N GLY A 274 29.98 4.38 -17.64
CA GLY A 274 31.02 4.92 -18.51
C GLY A 274 31.13 6.45 -18.49
N LEU A 275 30.66 7.11 -17.43
CA LEU A 275 30.73 8.56 -17.28
C LEU A 275 32.04 8.96 -16.57
N GLU A 276 32.72 9.97 -17.10
CA GLU A 276 33.84 10.62 -16.41
C GLU A 276 33.32 11.68 -15.45
N VAL A 277 33.57 11.49 -14.16
CA VAL A 277 33.07 12.35 -13.08
C VAL A 277 34.12 12.51 -11.99
N ASN A 278 34.13 13.66 -11.32
CA ASN A 278 35.00 13.90 -10.18
C ASN A 278 34.27 13.54 -8.86
N PHE A 279 34.94 12.79 -7.98
CA PHE A 279 34.38 12.38 -6.69
C PHE A 279 33.97 13.56 -5.81
N GLU A 280 34.80 14.61 -5.75
CA GLU A 280 34.58 15.78 -4.89
C GLU A 280 33.40 16.61 -5.39
N ASP A 281 33.24 16.74 -6.71
CA ASP A 281 32.08 17.42 -7.31
C ASP A 281 30.77 16.69 -6.97
N ILE A 282 30.78 15.35 -7.02
CA ILE A 282 29.61 14.54 -6.62
C ILE A 282 29.30 14.75 -5.14
N LYS A 283 30.31 14.71 -4.28
CA LYS A 283 30.15 14.90 -2.84
C LYS A 283 29.54 16.27 -2.53
N ASN A 284 30.09 17.33 -3.12
CA ASN A 284 29.60 18.69 -2.96
C ASN A 284 28.18 18.87 -3.51
N ASP A 285 27.84 18.23 -4.62
CA ASP A 285 26.48 18.26 -5.16
C ASP A 285 25.49 17.54 -4.24
N LEU A 286 25.86 16.41 -3.65
CA LEU A 286 25.03 15.71 -2.67
C LEU A 286 24.78 16.54 -1.42
N ILE A 287 25.83 17.15 -0.85
CA ILE A 287 25.71 18.02 0.33
C ILE A 287 24.78 19.19 0.04
N ARG A 288 24.97 19.88 -1.09
CA ARG A 288 24.12 21.00 -1.52
C ARG A 288 22.66 20.58 -1.69
N ARG A 289 22.40 19.39 -2.23
CA ARG A 289 21.04 18.86 -2.38
C ARG A 289 20.40 18.51 -1.05
N ASP A 290 21.14 17.91 -0.14
CA ASP A 290 20.61 17.56 1.18
C ASP A 290 20.31 18.83 1.99
N ASP A 291 21.17 19.84 1.91
CA ASP A 291 20.94 21.15 2.53
C ASP A 291 19.64 21.79 1.99
N TYR A 292 19.46 21.78 0.67
CA TYR A 292 18.24 22.27 0.03
C TYR A 292 17.00 21.46 0.44
N ASP A 293 17.07 20.12 0.44
CA ASP A 293 15.96 19.25 0.82
C ASP A 293 15.56 19.45 2.29
N SER A 294 16.51 19.71 3.19
CA SER A 294 16.26 19.89 4.62
C SER A 294 15.84 21.31 5.01
N HIS A 295 16.22 22.34 4.25
CA HIS A 295 15.89 23.74 4.56
C HIS A 295 14.78 24.35 3.69
N ARG A 296 14.20 23.59 2.75
CA ARG A 296 13.06 24.09 1.96
C ARG A 296 11.87 24.46 2.85
N GLU A 297 11.19 25.55 2.51
CA GLU A 297 10.02 26.04 3.28
C GLU A 297 8.85 25.06 3.27
N VAL A 298 8.68 24.30 2.17
CA VAL A 298 7.56 23.37 2.01
C VAL A 298 8.03 21.93 2.15
N ASP A 299 7.46 21.23 3.13
CA ASP A 299 7.67 19.80 3.40
C ASP A 299 9.15 19.39 3.49
N PRO A 300 9.98 19.99 4.35
CA PRO A 300 11.41 19.68 4.42
C PRO A 300 11.70 18.20 4.71
N LEU A 301 12.86 17.72 4.28
CA LEU A 301 13.40 16.41 4.63
C LEU A 301 13.66 16.38 6.14
N VAL A 302 12.71 15.80 6.87
CA VAL A 302 12.75 15.63 8.33
C VAL A 302 12.31 14.21 8.66
N LYS A 303 13.00 13.58 9.60
CA LYS A 303 12.60 12.28 10.13
C LYS A 303 11.27 12.43 10.89
N ALA A 304 10.26 11.64 10.53
CA ALA A 304 9.02 11.60 11.30
C ALA A 304 9.29 11.12 12.74
N SER A 305 8.54 11.62 13.73
CA SER A 305 8.77 11.33 15.15
C SER A 305 8.65 9.83 15.48
N ASP A 306 7.86 9.10 14.72
CA ASP A 306 7.62 7.66 14.81
C ASP A 306 8.39 6.85 13.76
N ALA A 307 9.31 7.47 13.02
CA ALA A 307 10.14 6.76 12.06
C ALA A 307 11.33 6.05 12.71
N ILE A 308 11.55 4.81 12.27
CA ILE A 308 12.71 4.00 12.63
C ILE A 308 13.89 4.47 11.79
N GLU A 309 14.94 4.95 12.45
CA GLU A 309 16.17 5.35 11.77
C GLU A 309 17.03 4.13 11.44
N VAL A 310 17.47 4.02 10.19
CA VAL A 310 18.28 2.89 9.69
C VAL A 310 19.56 3.43 9.07
N ASN A 311 20.67 3.32 9.80
CA ASN A 311 21.99 3.68 9.29
C ASN A 311 22.55 2.56 8.38
N THR A 312 22.82 2.94 7.14
CA THR A 312 23.29 2.06 6.05
C THR A 312 24.79 2.17 5.75
N ASP A 313 25.60 2.90 6.54
CA ASP A 313 27.04 3.11 6.27
C ASP A 313 27.80 1.78 6.13
N ASP A 314 27.61 0.88 7.10
CA ASP A 314 28.32 -0.40 7.18
C ASP A 314 27.43 -1.62 6.84
N LYS A 315 26.31 -1.40 6.14
CA LYS A 315 25.38 -2.47 5.75
C LYS A 315 25.27 -2.59 4.26
N ASN A 316 25.22 -3.83 3.78
CA ASN A 316 24.79 -4.10 2.41
C ASN A 316 23.26 -3.98 2.27
N ILE A 317 22.76 -4.12 1.04
CA ILE A 317 21.35 -3.93 0.72
C ILE A 317 20.50 -5.01 1.42
N GLU A 318 20.94 -6.26 1.37
CA GLU A 318 20.27 -7.42 1.94
C GLU A 318 20.17 -7.31 3.46
N GLU A 319 21.27 -6.98 4.16
CA GLU A 319 21.30 -6.76 5.61
C GLU A 319 20.34 -5.65 6.03
N THR A 320 20.28 -4.57 5.24
CA THR A 320 19.37 -3.46 5.52
C THR A 320 17.92 -3.90 5.36
N VAL A 321 17.60 -4.67 4.32
CA VAL A 321 16.25 -5.21 4.09
C VAL A 321 15.85 -6.21 5.17
N GLU A 322 16.73 -7.12 5.57
CA GLU A 322 16.48 -8.07 6.68
C GLU A 322 16.22 -7.34 8.00
N LEU A 323 17.00 -6.28 8.29
CA LEU A 323 16.75 -5.44 9.46
C LEU A 323 15.37 -4.78 9.40
N MET A 324 14.99 -4.21 8.27
CA MET A 324 13.66 -3.61 8.10
C MET A 324 12.53 -4.65 8.23
N LEU A 325 12.73 -5.85 7.69
CA LEU A 325 11.78 -6.96 7.85
C LEU A 325 11.61 -7.38 9.31
N SER A 326 12.68 -7.40 10.11
CA SER A 326 12.58 -7.75 11.53
C SER A 326 11.64 -6.80 12.30
N TYR A 327 11.64 -5.51 11.98
CA TYR A 327 10.67 -4.55 12.54
C TYR A 327 9.25 -4.81 12.05
N ILE A 328 9.09 -5.18 10.78
CA ILE A 328 7.78 -5.45 10.18
C ILE A 328 7.15 -6.74 10.74
N ASN A 329 7.97 -7.76 11.00
CA ASN A 329 7.53 -9.04 11.55
C ASN A 329 7.29 -8.99 13.07
N GLY A 330 7.72 -7.92 13.75
CA GLY A 330 7.59 -7.78 15.20
C GLY A 330 8.66 -8.52 16.00
N ASP A 331 9.81 -8.81 15.38
CA ASP A 331 10.95 -9.46 16.04
C ASP A 331 11.77 -8.46 16.91
N LYS A 332 11.48 -7.16 16.82
CA LYS A 332 12.16 -6.06 17.52
C LYS A 332 11.22 -4.96 17.97
#